data_AF-A0A3R8NDD2-F1
#
_entry.id   AF-A0A3R8NDD2-F1
#
_cell.length_a   1.000
_cell.length_b   1.000
_cell.length_c   1.000
_cell.angle_alpha   90.00
_cell.angle_beta   90.00
_cell.angle_gamma   90.00
#
_symmetry.space_group_name_H-M   'P 1'
#
loop_
_entity.id
_entity.type
_entity.pdbx_description
1 polymer ?
#
loop_
_entity_poly.entity_id
_entity_poly.type
_entity_poly.pdbx_seq_one_letter_code
_entity_poly.pdbx_strand_id
1 'polypeptide(L)'
;MPPKRADPRARPHVPRSPRVYQRTIARLTRIAVTEGYGSTQTRRTLHFLLHTDRGLSSRADYVDPQHVPDFDGDVAWFEVEKIERGGDHRWPWWRAVRQVEPPADA
;
A
#
# COMPACT_ATOMS: atom_id res chain seq x y z
N MET A 1 45.27 6.73 35.55
CA MET A 1 43.88 6.92 35.08
C MET A 1 43.56 5.87 34.03
N PRO A 2 42.40 5.20 34.03
CA PRO A 2 42.04 4.29 32.96
C PRO A 2 41.62 5.07 31.70
N PRO A 3 41.90 4.58 30.49
CA PRO A 3 41.48 5.27 29.26
C PRO A 3 39.95 5.20 29.10
N LYS A 4 39.36 6.33 28.67
CA LYS A 4 37.94 6.42 28.29
C LYS A 4 37.63 5.32 27.25
N ARG A 5 36.65 4.46 27.54
CA ARG A 5 36.09 3.53 26.54
C ARG A 5 35.63 4.35 25.34
N ALA A 6 36.06 3.94 24.15
CA ALA A 6 35.58 4.49 22.89
C ALA A 6 34.05 4.32 22.83
N ASP A 7 33.37 5.42 22.54
CA ASP A 7 31.93 5.49 22.32
C ASP A 7 31.55 4.47 21.23
N PRO A 8 30.66 3.49 21.49
CA PRO A 8 30.31 2.47 20.53
C PRO A 8 29.44 3.09 19.44
N ARG A 9 30.09 3.77 18.51
CA ARG A 9 29.75 3.90 17.09
C ARG A 9 28.26 4.13 16.85
N ALA A 10 27.89 5.39 16.62
CA ALA A 10 26.85 5.73 15.66
C ALA A 10 27.11 4.92 14.38
N ARG A 11 26.42 3.79 14.24
CA ARG A 11 26.50 2.96 13.04
C ARG A 11 25.93 3.78 11.89
N PRO A 12 26.54 3.77 10.70
CA PRO A 12 25.94 4.38 9.52
C PRO A 12 24.53 3.81 9.39
N HIS A 13 23.51 4.69 9.33
CA HIS A 13 22.13 4.26 9.15
C HIS A 13 22.01 3.74 7.71
N VAL A 14 22.32 2.45 7.51
CA VAL A 14 22.11 1.80 6.22
C VAL A 14 20.60 1.88 5.94
N PRO A 15 20.17 2.34 4.76
CA PRO A 15 18.77 2.28 4.37
C PRO A 15 18.34 0.81 4.35
N ARG A 16 17.58 0.38 5.36
CA ARG A 16 16.96 -0.94 5.36
C ARG A 16 15.73 -0.89 4.46
N SER A 17 15.52 -1.92 3.65
CA SER A 17 14.25 -2.07 2.93
C SER A 17 13.07 -1.98 3.91
N PRO A 18 12.01 -1.21 3.58
CA PRO A 18 10.85 -1.07 4.46
C PRO A 18 10.28 -2.44 4.85
N ARG A 19 9.98 -2.63 6.14
CA ARG A 19 9.39 -3.87 6.64
C ARG A 19 7.89 -3.94 6.30
N VAL A 20 7.37 -5.14 6.08
CA VAL A 20 5.92 -5.39 6.04
C VAL A 20 5.39 -5.55 7.47
N TYR A 21 4.48 -4.66 7.88
CA TYR A 21 3.81 -4.74 9.18
C TYR A 21 2.64 -5.72 9.17
N GLN A 22 1.89 -5.75 8.08
CA GLN A 22 0.67 -6.52 7.97
C GLN A 22 0.48 -7.00 6.54
N ARG A 23 -0.10 -8.18 6.39
CA ARG A 23 -0.50 -8.75 5.11
C ARG A 23 -1.90 -9.33 5.28
N THR A 24 -2.80 -9.07 4.33
CA THR A 24 -4.19 -9.52 4.39
C THR A 24 -4.80 -9.63 2.99
N ILE A 25 -5.94 -10.31 2.87
CA ILE A 25 -6.76 -10.28 1.67
C ILE A 25 -7.77 -9.14 1.83
N ALA A 26 -7.86 -8.27 0.83
CA ALA A 26 -8.76 -7.13 0.84
C ALA A 26 -9.45 -6.99 -0.51
N ARG A 27 -10.70 -6.51 -0.46
CA ARG A 27 -11.41 -6.05 -1.65
C ARG A 27 -10.97 -4.63 -1.94
N LEU A 28 -10.50 -4.37 -3.15
CA LEU A 28 -10.16 -3.04 -3.63
C LEU A 28 -11.27 -2.51 -4.54
N THR A 29 -11.75 -1.30 -4.27
CA THR A 29 -12.74 -0.60 -5.10
C THR A 29 -12.10 0.61 -5.75
N ARG A 30 -12.08 0.65 -7.08
CA ARG A 30 -11.51 1.72 -7.90
C ARG A 30 -12.36 2.99 -7.80
N ILE A 31 -11.75 4.08 -7.36
CA ILE A 31 -12.31 5.41 -7.49
C ILE A 31 -11.65 6.07 -8.69
N ALA A 32 -12.43 6.30 -9.73
CA ALA A 32 -11.97 6.88 -10.98
C ALA A 32 -12.87 8.03 -11.42
N VAL A 33 -12.29 8.96 -12.16
CA VAL A 33 -12.98 10.09 -12.79
C VAL A 33 -12.79 9.97 -14.29
N THR A 34 -13.84 10.33 -15.01
CA THR A 34 -13.79 10.44 -16.46
C THR A 34 -13.60 11.91 -16.82
N GLU A 35 -12.51 12.21 -17.50
CA GLU A 35 -12.12 13.56 -17.91
C GLU A 35 -12.27 13.70 -19.42
N GLY A 36 -12.48 14.93 -19.91
CA GLY A 36 -12.65 15.22 -21.34
C GLY A 36 -14.08 15.07 -21.86
N TYR A 37 -14.25 15.21 -23.18
CA TYR A 37 -15.55 15.16 -23.85
C TYR A 37 -15.44 14.51 -25.23
N GLY A 38 -16.43 13.69 -25.61
CA GLY A 38 -16.46 13.00 -26.90
C GLY A 38 -15.26 12.06 -27.08
N SER A 39 -14.55 12.16 -28.20
CA SER A 39 -13.42 11.27 -28.53
C SER A 39 -12.15 11.50 -27.71
N THR A 40 -12.07 12.56 -26.91
CA THR A 40 -10.93 12.83 -26.01
C THR A 40 -11.19 12.35 -24.59
N GLN A 41 -12.30 11.64 -24.37
CA GLN A 41 -12.68 11.17 -23.05
C GLN A 41 -11.67 10.12 -22.55
N THR A 42 -11.08 10.38 -21.38
CA THR A 42 -10.11 9.49 -20.74
C THR A 42 -10.56 9.15 -19.32
N ARG A 43 -10.35 7.90 -18.90
CA ARG A 43 -10.65 7.46 -17.54
C ARG A 43 -9.37 7.44 -16.71
N ARG A 44 -9.36 8.19 -15.60
CA ARG A 44 -8.22 8.26 -14.67
C ARG A 44 -8.60 7.69 -13.32
N THR A 45 -7.80 6.76 -12.82
CA THR A 45 -7.93 6.25 -11.45
C THR A 45 -7.32 7.25 -10.46
N LEU A 46 -8.05 7.60 -9.41
CA LEU A 46 -7.58 8.46 -8.33
C LEU A 46 -6.92 7.64 -7.22
N HIS A 47 -7.63 6.63 -6.71
CA HIS A 47 -7.17 5.71 -5.67
C HIS A 47 -8.08 4.49 -5.60
N PHE A 48 -7.68 3.50 -4.82
CA PHE A 48 -8.50 2.35 -4.48
C PHE A 48 -8.91 2.40 -3.01
N LEU A 49 -10.19 2.26 -2.71
CA LEU A 49 -10.66 2.02 -1.35
C LEU A 49 -10.32 0.59 -0.96
N LEU A 50 -9.71 0.43 0.22
CA LEU A 50 -9.28 -0.86 0.74
C LEU A 50 -10.29 -1.34 1.79
N HIS A 51 -10.98 -2.42 1.48
CA HIS A 51 -11.95 -3.06 2.37
C HIS A 51 -11.35 -4.36 2.93
N THR A 52 -11.03 -4.37 4.22
CA THR A 52 -10.62 -5.60 4.93
C THR A 52 -11.76 -6.12 5.79
N ASP A 53 -11.96 -7.43 5.80
CA ASP A 53 -12.88 -8.08 6.75
C ASP A 53 -12.33 -8.02 8.20
N ARG A 54 -11.00 -7.99 8.38
CA ARG A 54 -10.35 -7.92 9.69
C ARG A 54 -9.09 -7.05 9.67
N GLY A 55 -8.94 -6.19 10.67
CA GLY A 55 -7.62 -5.65 11.03
C GLY A 55 -7.26 -4.26 10.49
N LEU A 56 -8.23 -3.40 10.18
CA LEU A 56 -8.00 -1.97 10.09
C LEU A 56 -8.54 -1.30 11.35
N SER A 57 -7.67 -0.64 12.12
CA SER A 57 -8.10 0.25 13.20
C SER A 57 -8.73 1.55 12.67
N SER A 58 -8.73 1.76 11.35
CA SER A 58 -9.17 2.93 10.63
C SER A 58 -10.40 2.57 9.78
N ARG A 59 -11.41 3.45 9.76
CA ARG A 59 -12.66 3.24 9.01
C ARG A 59 -12.51 3.30 7.48
N ALA A 60 -11.38 3.81 6.97
CA ALA A 60 -11.09 3.82 5.54
C ALA A 60 -9.58 3.97 5.31
N ASP A 61 -8.94 2.92 4.80
CA ASP A 61 -7.60 3.02 4.21
C ASP A 61 -7.74 2.98 2.68
N TYR A 62 -6.76 3.55 1.97
CA TYR A 62 -6.72 3.58 0.51
C TYR A 62 -5.36 3.13 0.00
N VAL A 63 -5.34 2.69 -1.26
CA VAL A 63 -4.13 2.31 -2.00
C VAL A 63 -3.96 3.27 -3.17
N ASP A 64 -2.76 3.81 -3.33
CA ASP A 64 -2.39 4.61 -4.50
C ASP A 64 -2.40 3.71 -5.75
N PRO A 65 -2.91 4.18 -6.91
CA PRO A 65 -2.97 3.37 -8.11
C PRO A 65 -1.62 2.83 -8.60
N GLN A 66 -0.53 3.55 -8.34
CA GLN A 66 0.81 3.09 -8.73
C GLN A 66 1.27 1.83 -7.97
N HIS A 67 0.55 1.45 -6.91
CA HIS A 67 0.85 0.29 -6.06
C HIS A 67 -0.20 -0.82 -6.20
N VAL A 68 -1.01 -0.78 -7.27
CA VAL A 68 -1.99 -1.81 -7.59
C VAL A 68 -1.69 -2.36 -8.99
N PRO A 69 -1.46 -3.68 -9.15
CA PRO A 69 -1.35 -4.28 -10.46
C PRO A 69 -2.60 -4.03 -11.31
N ASP A 70 -2.44 -3.91 -12.62
CA ASP A 70 -3.58 -3.71 -13.52
C ASP A 70 -4.57 -4.88 -13.45
N PHE A 71 -5.86 -4.56 -13.49
CA PHE A 71 -6.95 -5.52 -13.51
C PHE A 71 -8.19 -4.94 -14.20
N ASP A 72 -9.02 -5.84 -14.71
CA ASP A 72 -10.25 -5.48 -15.40
C ASP A 72 -11.38 -5.09 -14.45
N GLY A 73 -12.17 -4.11 -14.86
CA GLY A 73 -13.28 -3.59 -14.06
C GLY A 73 -12.83 -2.69 -12.91
N ASP A 74 -13.71 -2.51 -11.92
CA ASP A 74 -13.53 -1.54 -10.84
C ASP A 74 -13.36 -2.18 -9.47
N VAL A 75 -13.58 -3.49 -9.36
CA VAL A 75 -13.56 -4.21 -8.10
C VAL A 75 -12.82 -5.52 -8.30
N ALA A 76 -11.84 -5.78 -7.43
CA ALA A 76 -11.15 -7.06 -7.38
C ALA A 76 -10.59 -7.33 -5.98
N TRP A 77 -10.26 -8.59 -5.73
CA TRP A 77 -9.65 -9.04 -4.49
C TRP A 77 -8.14 -9.15 -4.65
N PHE A 78 -7.42 -8.67 -3.64
CA PHE A 78 -5.96 -8.65 -3.66
C PHE A 78 -5.39 -9.12 -2.32
N GLU A 79 -4.24 -9.80 -2.40
CA GLU A 79 -3.32 -9.87 -1.28
C GLU A 79 -2.62 -8.50 -1.15
N VAL A 80 -2.81 -7.82 -0.03
CA VAL A 80 -2.29 -6.47 0.23
C VAL A 80 -1.33 -6.45 1.43
N GLU A 81 -0.37 -5.55 1.40
CA GLU A 81 0.63 -5.38 2.44
C GLU A 81 0.68 -3.94 2.96
N LYS A 82 0.70 -3.79 4.29
CA LYS A 82 1.02 -2.52 4.96
C LYS A 82 2.52 -2.45 5.18
N ILE A 83 3.15 -1.49 4.53
CA ILE A 83 4.60 -1.31 4.51
C ILE A 83 4.96 -0.19 5.48
N GLU A 84 6.06 -0.38 6.21
CA GLU A 84 6.70 0.62 7.04
C GLU A 84 7.09 1.87 6.23
N ARG A 85 7.18 3.02 6.91
CA ARG A 85 7.76 4.23 6.31
C ARG A 85 9.20 3.97 5.85
N GLY A 86 9.61 4.53 4.72
CA GLY A 86 10.95 4.32 4.17
C GLY A 86 10.94 4.36 2.64
N GLY A 87 12.13 4.37 2.04
CA GLY A 87 12.28 4.79 0.64
C GLY A 87 11.77 6.22 0.51
N ASP A 88 10.85 6.45 -0.43
CA ASP A 88 10.25 7.76 -0.71
C ASP A 88 8.99 8.04 0.13
N HIS A 89 8.54 7.10 0.97
CA HIS A 89 7.31 7.23 1.75
C HIS A 89 7.56 7.73 3.17
N ARG A 90 6.98 8.87 3.52
CA ARG A 90 7.07 9.47 4.87
C ARG A 90 6.24 8.74 5.93
N TRP A 91 5.21 7.99 5.50
CA TRP A 91 4.26 7.28 6.36
C TRP A 91 4.11 5.82 5.92
N PRO A 92 3.63 4.92 6.80
CA PRO A 92 3.23 3.59 6.38
C PRO A 92 2.18 3.66 5.27
N TRP A 93 2.29 2.77 4.29
CA TRP A 93 1.48 2.80 3.08
C TRP A 93 1.07 1.38 2.68
N TRP A 94 0.06 1.26 1.83
CA TRP A 94 -0.45 -0.02 1.34
C TRP A 94 0.00 -0.29 -0.09
N ARG A 95 0.26 -1.55 -0.41
CA ARG A 95 0.38 -2.03 -1.80
C ARG A 95 -0.43 -3.30 -2.01
N ALA A 96 -0.88 -3.52 -3.23
CA ALA A 96 -1.37 -4.81 -3.67
C ALA A 96 -0.21 -5.64 -4.27
N VAL A 97 -0.11 -6.90 -3.86
CA VAL A 97 0.94 -7.83 -4.29
C VAL A 97 0.48 -8.62 -5.51
N ARG A 98 -0.73 -9.16 -5.46
CA ARG A 98 -1.34 -9.95 -6.54
C ARG A 98 -2.85 -10.03 -6.40
N GLN A 99 -3.54 -10.16 -7.53
CA GLN A 99 -4.96 -10.47 -7.56
C GLN A 99 -5.21 -11.90 -7.05
N VAL A 100 -6.29 -12.10 -6.32
CA VAL A 100 -6.71 -13.38 -5.75
C VAL A 100 -8.23 -13.55 -5.91
N GLU A 101 -8.70 -14.78 -5.70
CA GLU A 101 -10.13 -15.07 -5.58
C GLU A 101 -10.71 -14.47 -4.28
N PRO A 102 -12.02 -14.15 -4.25
CA PRO A 102 -12.71 -13.76 -3.02
C PRO A 102 -12.54 -14.84 -1.93
N PRO A 103 -12.43 -14.43 -0.65
CA PRO A 103 -12.56 -15.37 0.47
C PRO A 103 -13.90 -16.13 0.39
N ALA A 104 -13.91 -17.38 0.86
CA ALA A 104 -15.08 -18.25 0.77
C ALA A 104 -16.33 -17.71 1.48
N ASP A 105 -16.15 -16.81 2.47
CA ASP A 105 -17.20 -16.24 3.31
C ASP A 105 -17.46 -14.74 3.04
N ALA A 106 -17.04 -14.22 1.89
CA ALA A 106 -17.05 -12.78 1.57
C ALA A 106 -18.37 -12.21 1.03
#